data_AF-A0A1I3JXI2-F1
#
_entry.id   AF-A0A1I3JXI2-F1
#
_cell.length_a   1.000
_cell.length_b   1.000
_cell.length_c   1.000
_cell.angle_alpha   90.00
_cell.angle_beta   90.00
_cell.angle_gamma   90.00
#
_symmetry.space_group_name_H-M   'P 1'
#
loop_
_entity.id
_entity.type
_entity.pdbx_description
1 polymer ?
#
loop_
_entity_poly.entity_id
_entity_poly.type
_entity_poly.pdbx_seq_one_letter_code
_entity_poly.pdbx_strand_id
1 'polypeptide(L)'
;MLRFLYISCMIFIAMGAARGQTDVTPDKSPSLNIIGAYSFSADKAAYARFIRETIDANDPPNFSEELKAFLRKVGRGDEIRPLTDEARQEWEDDLRHHMDDAAVFEVQVTNPDARFSISDFVQADPSRPKEQWQVAWDETFLTTDGGTVIHIDRGHRLPEAKQYRVVFVIHFWKPGLPLSSSYGELQPPPVQPLPERLWRLAPYDLPN
;
A
#
# COMPACT_ATOMS: atom_id res chain seq x y z
N MET A 1 -25.02 -60.56 -60.02
CA MET A 1 -25.76 -61.54 -59.19
C MET A 1 -25.86 -61.01 -57.78
N LEU A 2 -27.07 -61.09 -57.18
CA LEU A 2 -27.48 -60.80 -55.78
C LEU A 2 -27.16 -59.37 -55.25
N ARG A 3 -28.08 -58.39 -55.22
CA ARG A 3 -29.30 -58.24 -54.38
C ARG A 3 -29.09 -58.59 -52.90
N PHE A 4 -29.10 -57.58 -52.02
CA PHE A 4 -30.01 -57.52 -50.88
C PHE A 4 -30.30 -56.06 -50.48
N LEU A 5 -31.60 -55.78 -50.34
CA LEU A 5 -32.23 -54.62 -49.71
C LEU A 5 -31.68 -54.41 -48.28
N TYR A 6 -31.74 -53.19 -47.73
CA TYR A 6 -32.58 -52.89 -46.55
C TYR A 6 -32.59 -51.38 -46.20
N ILE A 7 -33.78 -50.79 -46.37
CA ILE A 7 -34.53 -49.89 -45.48
C ILE A 7 -33.87 -48.61 -44.91
N SER A 8 -34.45 -47.48 -45.34
CA SER A 8 -34.44 -46.14 -44.77
C SER A 8 -34.60 -46.07 -43.25
N CYS A 9 -33.83 -45.17 -42.61
CA CYS A 9 -34.36 -44.34 -41.54
C CYS A 9 -33.68 -42.97 -41.58
N MET A 10 -34.46 -41.93 -41.90
CA MET A 10 -34.04 -40.53 -41.80
C MET A 10 -33.99 -40.13 -40.34
N ILE A 11 -32.87 -39.56 -39.89
CA ILE A 11 -32.81 -38.74 -38.70
C ILE A 11 -32.26 -37.37 -39.12
N PHE A 12 -33.15 -36.37 -39.12
CA PHE A 12 -32.78 -34.97 -39.18
C PHE A 12 -32.21 -34.55 -37.82
N ILE A 13 -30.92 -34.22 -37.77
CA ILE A 13 -30.36 -33.43 -36.66
C ILE A 13 -30.19 -32.01 -37.18
N ALA A 14 -31.19 -31.18 -36.90
CA ALA A 14 -31.01 -29.74 -36.81
C ALA A 14 -30.89 -29.42 -35.33
N MET A 15 -29.78 -28.86 -34.88
CA MET A 15 -29.76 -27.89 -33.78
C MET A 15 -28.37 -27.30 -33.55
N GLY A 16 -28.31 -25.97 -33.63
CA GLY A 16 -27.61 -25.15 -32.65
C GLY A 16 -26.12 -24.95 -32.87
N ALA A 17 -25.76 -23.99 -33.74
CA ALA A 17 -24.52 -23.25 -33.55
C ALA A 17 -24.60 -22.52 -32.20
N ALA A 18 -23.96 -23.05 -31.17
CA ALA A 18 -23.71 -22.33 -29.93
C ALA A 18 -22.73 -21.19 -30.25
N ARG A 19 -23.27 -20.00 -30.50
CA ARG A 19 -22.51 -18.75 -30.37
C ARG A 19 -22.01 -18.71 -28.93
N GLY A 20 -20.72 -18.94 -28.75
CA GLY A 20 -20.01 -18.57 -27.53
C GLY A 20 -20.20 -17.07 -27.35
N GLN A 21 -21.12 -16.73 -26.45
CA GLN A 21 -21.34 -15.38 -26.00
C GLN A 21 -20.14 -15.06 -25.10
N THR A 22 -19.10 -14.49 -25.68
CA THR A 22 -18.05 -13.84 -24.92
C THR A 22 -18.73 -12.73 -24.14
N ASP A 23 -18.94 -12.97 -22.85
CA ASP A 23 -19.43 -12.00 -21.89
C ASP A 23 -18.33 -10.95 -21.72
N VAL A 24 -18.27 -10.02 -22.68
CA VAL A 24 -17.49 -8.79 -22.57
C VAL A 24 -18.29 -7.93 -21.60
N THR A 25 -18.09 -8.17 -20.31
CA THR A 25 -18.45 -7.18 -19.31
C THR A 25 -17.74 -5.89 -19.70
N PRO A 26 -18.44 -4.76 -19.86
CA PRO A 26 -17.80 -3.50 -20.17
C PRO A 26 -16.77 -3.24 -19.08
N ASP A 27 -15.50 -3.11 -19.49
CA ASP A 27 -14.38 -2.87 -18.59
C ASP A 27 -14.73 -1.64 -17.75
N LYS A 28 -15.04 -1.86 -16.46
CA LYS A 28 -15.51 -0.78 -15.58
C LYS A 28 -14.42 0.30 -15.54
N SER A 29 -14.82 1.56 -15.68
CA SER A 29 -13.89 2.69 -15.67
C SER A 29 -12.98 2.68 -14.42
N PRO A 30 -11.73 3.14 -14.55
CA PRO A 30 -10.83 3.28 -13.41
C PRO A 30 -11.46 4.15 -12.33
N SER A 31 -11.28 3.77 -11.07
CA SER A 31 -11.77 4.56 -9.93
C SER A 31 -10.91 4.39 -8.68
N LEU A 32 -11.00 5.41 -7.81
CA LEU A 32 -10.37 5.45 -6.51
C LEU A 32 -11.41 5.75 -5.45
N ASN A 33 -11.33 5.08 -4.31
CA ASN A 33 -12.16 5.36 -3.15
C ASN A 33 -11.32 5.34 -1.88
N ILE A 34 -11.32 6.43 -1.12
CA ILE A 34 -10.62 6.49 0.17
C ILE A 34 -11.43 5.66 1.17
N ILE A 35 -10.85 4.56 1.65
CA ILE A 35 -11.42 3.69 2.67
C ILE A 35 -11.29 4.32 4.05
N GLY A 36 -10.15 4.96 4.31
CA GLY A 36 -9.92 5.69 5.54
C GLY A 36 -8.76 6.67 5.45
N ALA A 37 -8.81 7.66 6.34
CA ALA A 37 -7.73 8.56 6.67
C ALA A 37 -7.45 8.40 8.16
N TYR A 38 -6.20 8.20 8.52
CA TYR A 38 -5.80 7.83 9.86
C TYR A 38 -4.66 8.69 10.38
N SER A 39 -4.54 8.79 11.70
CA SER A 39 -3.42 9.43 12.39
C SER A 39 -2.71 8.40 13.26
N PHE A 40 -1.38 8.43 13.23
CA PHE A 40 -0.55 7.64 14.14
C PHE A 40 -0.81 8.08 15.60
N SER A 41 -0.83 9.38 15.85
CA SER A 41 -0.90 9.99 17.19
C SER A 41 -2.30 10.01 17.81
N ALA A 42 -3.35 9.67 17.04
CA ALA A 42 -4.73 9.62 17.53
C ALA A 42 -4.96 8.52 18.60
N ASP A 43 -4.21 7.42 18.57
CA ASP A 43 -4.11 6.47 19.69
C ASP A 43 -2.72 6.60 20.35
N LYS A 44 -2.67 7.35 21.45
CA LYS A 44 -1.41 7.63 22.17
C LYS A 44 -0.70 6.36 22.66
N ALA A 45 -1.44 5.32 23.04
CA ALA A 45 -0.85 4.10 23.59
C ALA A 45 -0.22 3.26 22.48
N ALA A 46 -0.94 3.07 21.37
CA ALA A 46 -0.40 2.38 20.19
C ALA A 46 0.81 3.14 19.61
N TYR A 47 0.72 4.46 19.53
CA TYR A 47 1.79 5.31 19.02
C TYR A 47 3.07 5.25 19.86
N ALA A 48 2.95 5.41 21.18
CA ALA A 48 4.11 5.32 22.08
C ALA A 48 4.74 3.92 22.08
N ARG A 49 3.91 2.87 21.94
CA ARG A 49 4.42 1.49 21.77
C ARG A 49 5.22 1.35 20.49
N PHE A 50 4.70 1.84 19.36
CA PHE A 50 5.40 1.80 18.08
C PHE A 50 6.76 2.49 18.15
N ILE A 51 6.81 3.74 18.65
CA ILE A 51 8.09 4.49 18.78
C ILE A 51 9.11 3.68 19.57
N ARG A 52 8.73 3.15 20.74
CA ARG A 52 9.62 2.36 21.57
C ARG A 52 10.11 1.10 20.85
N GLU A 53 9.21 0.35 20.23
CA GLU A 53 9.55 -0.88 19.51
C GLU A 53 10.47 -0.61 18.31
N THR A 54 10.27 0.50 17.59
CA THR A 54 11.14 0.94 16.50
C THR A 54 12.53 1.31 17.00
N ILE A 55 12.64 2.06 18.10
CA ILE A 55 13.94 2.40 18.71
C ILE A 55 14.65 1.13 19.18
N ASP A 56 13.93 0.24 19.87
CA ASP A 56 14.50 -1.01 20.38
C ASP A 56 14.96 -1.94 19.25
N ALA A 57 14.23 -2.00 18.13
CA ALA A 57 14.63 -2.78 16.96
C ALA A 57 15.89 -2.22 16.27
N ASN A 58 16.15 -0.92 16.41
CA ASN A 58 17.34 -0.24 15.90
C ASN A 58 18.49 -0.18 16.92
N ASP A 59 18.30 -0.69 18.14
CA ASP A 59 19.35 -0.78 19.16
C ASP A 59 20.31 -1.94 18.82
N PRO A 60 21.61 -1.69 18.58
CA PRO A 60 22.54 -2.71 18.07
C PRO A 60 22.61 -4.04 18.85
N PRO A 61 22.48 -4.08 20.20
CA PRO A 61 22.40 -5.32 20.95
C PRO A 61 21.18 -6.19 20.60
N ASN A 62 20.12 -5.62 20.05
CA ASN A 62 18.89 -6.33 19.66
C ASN A 62 18.94 -6.85 18.21
N PHE A 63 19.98 -6.51 17.45
CA PHE A 63 20.19 -7.04 16.10
C PHE A 63 20.27 -8.57 16.08
N SER A 64 19.91 -9.15 14.93
CA SER A 64 20.06 -10.59 14.71
C SER A 64 21.53 -11.02 14.86
N GLU A 65 21.75 -12.26 15.29
CA GLU A 65 23.12 -12.79 15.41
C GLU A 65 23.85 -12.83 14.06
N GLU A 66 23.11 -12.98 12.95
CA GLU A 66 23.65 -12.86 11.60
C GLU A 66 24.19 -11.45 11.32
N LEU A 67 23.40 -10.42 11.61
CA LEU A 67 23.82 -9.03 11.41
C LEU A 67 24.99 -8.66 12.33
N LYS A 68 24.96 -9.09 13.60
CA LYS A 68 26.08 -8.91 14.53
C LYS A 68 27.35 -9.61 14.05
N ALA A 69 27.24 -10.84 13.55
CA ALA A 69 28.38 -11.57 12.98
C ALA A 69 28.94 -10.85 11.75
N PHE A 70 28.07 -10.32 10.89
CA PHE A 70 28.48 -9.49 9.75
C PHE A 70 29.23 -8.23 10.19
N LEU A 71 28.68 -7.45 11.14
CA LEU A 71 29.33 -6.23 11.67
C LEU A 71 30.72 -6.52 12.23
N ARG A 72 30.87 -7.59 13.02
CA ARG A 72 32.18 -8.03 13.52
C ARG A 72 33.13 -8.40 12.38
N LYS A 73 32.65 -9.11 11.36
CA LYS A 73 33.45 -9.53 10.19
C LYS A 73 33.98 -8.33 9.39
N VAL A 74 33.21 -7.25 9.29
CA VAL A 74 33.62 -6.02 8.59
C VAL A 74 34.35 -5.01 9.49
N GLY A 75 34.71 -5.41 10.71
CA GLY A 75 35.49 -4.58 11.64
C GLY A 75 34.68 -3.52 12.42
N ARG A 76 33.35 -3.57 12.35
CA ARG A 76 32.40 -2.67 13.06
C ARG A 76 31.79 -3.34 14.29
N GLY A 77 32.53 -4.24 14.93
CA GLY A 77 32.03 -5.00 16.08
C GLY A 77 31.85 -4.14 17.34
N ASP A 78 32.57 -3.04 17.44
CA ASP A 78 32.51 -2.03 18.50
C ASP A 78 31.21 -1.20 18.47
N GLU A 79 30.54 -1.16 17.33
CA GLU A 79 29.22 -0.52 17.19
C GLU A 79 28.08 -1.35 17.80
N ILE A 80 28.33 -2.62 18.16
CA ILE A 80 27.35 -3.48 18.84
C ILE A 80 27.32 -3.13 20.33
N ARG A 81 26.92 -1.90 20.62
CA ARG A 81 26.73 -1.35 21.96
C ARG A 81 25.35 -0.71 22.05
N PRO A 82 24.73 -0.66 23.24
CA PRO A 82 23.44 -0.01 23.40
C PRO A 82 23.48 1.44 22.91
N LEU A 83 22.36 1.91 22.35
CA LEU A 83 22.14 3.33 22.12
C LEU A 83 22.27 4.11 23.44
N THR A 84 22.87 5.30 23.37
CA THR A 84 22.88 6.21 24.53
C THR A 84 21.51 6.85 24.72
N ASP A 85 21.23 7.41 25.89
CA ASP A 85 19.97 8.09 26.14
C ASP A 85 19.76 9.27 25.16
N GLU A 86 20.83 9.98 24.81
CA GLU A 86 20.78 11.05 23.80
C GLU A 86 20.41 10.51 22.42
N ALA A 87 21.04 9.42 21.97
CA ALA A 87 20.71 8.81 20.68
C ALA A 87 19.26 8.29 20.66
N ARG A 88 18.77 7.70 21.76
CA ARG A 88 17.37 7.26 21.87
C ARG A 88 16.41 8.45 21.79
N GLN A 89 16.75 9.58 22.41
CA GLN A 89 15.97 10.81 22.34
C GLN A 89 15.95 11.40 20.93
N GLU A 90 17.10 11.44 20.23
CA GLU A 90 17.18 11.90 18.84
C GLU A 90 16.27 11.07 17.92
N TRP A 91 16.29 9.73 18.05
CA TRP A 91 15.38 8.86 17.32
C TRP A 91 13.91 9.11 17.64
N GLU A 92 13.57 9.31 18.91
CA GLU A 92 12.19 9.64 19.30
C GLU A 92 11.75 10.97 18.71
N ASP A 93 12.60 11.99 18.76
CA ASP A 93 12.32 13.32 18.22
C ASP A 93 12.12 13.27 16.69
N ASP A 94 12.95 12.53 15.96
CA ASP A 94 12.81 12.33 14.51
C ASP A 94 11.50 11.61 14.16
N LEU A 95 11.17 10.51 14.86
CA LEU A 95 9.91 9.80 14.68
C LEU A 95 8.72 10.72 14.91
N ARG A 96 8.73 11.50 16.00
CA ARG A 96 7.65 12.43 16.33
C ARG A 96 7.52 13.54 15.30
N HIS A 97 8.65 14.12 14.88
CA HIS A 97 8.69 15.19 13.88
C HIS A 97 7.93 14.79 12.60
N HIS A 98 8.13 13.55 12.15
CA HIS A 98 7.48 13.08 10.94
C HIS A 98 6.07 12.52 11.16
N MET A 99 5.79 11.86 12.29
CA MET A 99 4.55 11.11 12.49
C MET A 99 3.43 11.93 13.16
N ASP A 100 3.74 12.94 13.95
CA ASP A 100 2.73 13.67 14.74
C ASP A 100 1.67 14.34 13.85
N ASP A 101 2.12 14.96 12.75
CA ASP A 101 1.28 15.67 11.77
C ASP A 101 1.07 14.88 10.48
N ALA A 102 1.40 13.58 10.45
CA ALA A 102 1.17 12.73 9.30
C ALA A 102 -0.26 12.17 9.25
N ALA A 103 -0.78 12.00 8.03
CA ALA A 103 -1.98 11.23 7.77
C ALA A 103 -1.66 9.98 6.96
N VAL A 104 -2.20 8.84 7.37
CA VAL A 104 -2.14 7.57 6.64
C VAL A 104 -3.43 7.40 5.86
N PHE A 105 -3.33 7.15 4.56
CA PHE A 105 -4.48 6.92 3.69
C PHE A 105 -4.54 5.47 3.27
N GLU A 106 -5.71 4.85 3.36
CA GLU A 106 -6.00 3.58 2.68
C GLU A 106 -6.97 3.84 1.53
N VAL A 107 -6.55 3.54 0.31
CA VAL A 107 -7.31 3.81 -0.90
C VAL A 107 -7.56 2.51 -1.66
N GLN A 108 -8.82 2.24 -1.97
CA GLN A 108 -9.22 1.17 -2.88
C GLN A 108 -8.99 1.63 -4.32
N VAL A 109 -8.18 0.88 -5.05
CA VAL A 109 -7.94 1.05 -6.48
C VAL A 109 -8.78 0.03 -7.24
N THR A 110 -9.48 0.48 -8.28
CA THR A 110 -10.28 -0.38 -9.17
C THR A 110 -9.96 -0.08 -10.62
N ASN A 111 -9.66 -1.13 -11.37
CA ASN A 111 -9.33 -1.13 -12.79
C ASN A 111 -8.35 -0.02 -13.19
N PRO A 112 -7.17 0.09 -12.55
CA PRO A 112 -6.23 1.15 -12.89
C PRO A 112 -5.81 1.02 -14.36
N ASP A 113 -5.77 2.16 -15.04
CA ASP A 113 -5.24 2.26 -16.41
C ASP A 113 -3.81 2.82 -16.40
N ALA A 114 -3.24 3.05 -17.58
CA ALA A 114 -1.86 3.52 -17.72
C ALA A 114 -1.59 4.92 -17.13
N ARG A 115 -2.64 5.66 -16.71
CA ARG A 115 -2.49 6.97 -16.07
C ARG A 115 -2.34 6.85 -14.55
N PHE A 116 -2.66 5.70 -13.94
CA PHE A 116 -2.54 5.54 -12.50
C PHE A 116 -1.08 5.67 -12.05
N SER A 117 -0.84 6.56 -11.10
CA SER A 117 0.45 6.78 -10.47
C SER A 117 0.23 7.13 -9.01
N ILE A 118 0.95 6.45 -8.12
CA ILE A 118 0.90 6.74 -6.68
C ILE A 118 1.49 8.10 -6.38
N SER A 119 2.51 8.52 -7.13
CA SER A 119 3.12 9.84 -6.99
C SER A 119 2.17 10.99 -7.34
N ASP A 120 1.01 10.71 -7.93
CA ASP A 120 -0.02 11.72 -8.18
C ASP A 120 -0.90 11.98 -6.95
N PHE A 121 -0.79 11.15 -5.89
CA PHE A 121 -1.38 11.46 -4.60
C PHE A 121 -0.62 12.60 -3.94
N VAL A 122 -1.19 13.81 -4.04
CA VAL A 122 -0.56 15.05 -3.60
C VAL A 122 -1.54 15.91 -2.81
N GLN A 123 -1.13 16.42 -1.65
CA GLN A 123 -1.85 17.49 -0.98
C GLN A 123 -1.31 18.84 -1.45
N ALA A 124 -2.05 19.48 -2.36
CA ALA A 124 -1.71 20.80 -2.84
C ALA A 124 -1.82 21.82 -1.70
N ASP A 125 -0.74 22.57 -1.47
CA ASP A 125 -0.70 23.65 -0.49
C ASP A 125 -0.49 24.99 -1.23
N PRO A 126 -1.54 25.79 -1.46
CA PRO A 126 -1.43 27.03 -2.21
C PRO A 126 -0.56 28.09 -1.50
N SER A 127 -0.21 27.87 -0.23
CA SER A 127 0.70 28.76 0.51
C SER A 127 2.18 28.46 0.29
N ARG A 128 2.51 27.39 -0.46
CA ARG A 128 3.89 26.93 -0.71
C ARG A 128 4.15 26.68 -2.20
N PRO A 129 5.42 26.75 -2.64
CA PRO A 129 5.83 26.28 -3.96
C PRO A 129 5.42 24.82 -4.19
N LYS A 130 5.14 24.46 -5.45
CA LYS A 130 4.65 23.12 -5.82
C LYS A 130 5.64 22.01 -5.45
N GLU A 131 6.93 22.33 -5.47
CA GLU A 131 8.03 21.42 -5.13
C GLU A 131 8.06 21.05 -3.65
N GLN A 132 7.30 21.78 -2.81
CA GLN A 132 7.17 21.52 -1.37
C GLN A 132 5.81 20.91 -1.01
N TRP A 133 4.97 20.62 -2.00
CA TRP A 133 3.72 19.92 -1.75
C TRP A 133 3.99 18.50 -1.29
N GLN A 134 3.16 18.04 -0.37
CA GLN A 134 3.32 16.74 0.26
C GLN A 134 2.76 15.68 -0.69
N VAL A 135 3.52 14.61 -0.89
CA VAL A 135 3.21 13.51 -1.81
C VAL A 135 3.12 12.21 -1.03
N ALA A 136 2.49 11.19 -1.61
CA ALA A 136 2.47 9.86 -1.03
C ALA A 136 3.89 9.35 -0.75
N TRP A 137 4.10 8.89 0.48
CA TRP A 137 5.33 8.30 0.99
C TRP A 137 5.07 6.86 1.45
N ASP A 138 6.08 6.01 1.26
CA ASP A 138 6.15 4.64 1.79
C ASP A 138 4.92 3.80 1.46
N GLU A 139 4.63 3.66 0.16
CA GLU A 139 3.44 2.94 -0.28
C GLU A 139 3.53 1.44 0.02
N THR A 140 2.45 0.92 0.58
CA THR A 140 2.23 -0.51 0.76
C THR A 140 0.98 -0.94 0.02
N PHE A 141 1.10 -1.98 -0.80
CA PHE A 141 -0.03 -2.55 -1.53
C PHE A 141 -0.63 -3.72 -0.76
N LEU A 142 -1.95 -3.76 -0.66
CA LEU A 142 -2.70 -4.80 0.02
C LEU A 142 -3.72 -5.46 -0.91
N THR A 143 -4.09 -6.69 -0.58
CA THR A 143 -5.24 -7.38 -1.17
C THR A 143 -6.53 -6.54 -1.06
N THR A 144 -7.52 -6.82 -1.90
CA THR A 144 -8.79 -6.05 -1.95
C THR A 144 -9.53 -5.99 -0.60
N ASP A 145 -9.36 -7.02 0.23
CA ASP A 145 -9.91 -7.09 1.59
C ASP A 145 -9.09 -6.31 2.63
N GLY A 146 -7.88 -5.87 2.28
CA GLY A 146 -6.95 -5.13 3.15
C GLY A 146 -6.25 -6.00 4.19
N GLY A 147 -6.28 -7.34 4.02
CA GLY A 147 -5.77 -8.29 5.01
C GLY A 147 -4.32 -8.76 4.80
N THR A 148 -3.80 -8.63 3.58
CA THR A 148 -2.49 -9.20 3.19
C THR A 148 -1.70 -8.22 2.34
N VAL A 149 -0.38 -8.14 2.57
CA VAL A 149 0.53 -7.36 1.71
C VAL A 149 0.71 -8.07 0.36
N ILE A 150 0.61 -7.31 -0.72
CA ILE A 150 0.96 -7.75 -2.07
C ILE A 150 2.42 -7.40 -2.29
N HIS A 151 3.28 -8.42 -2.37
CA HIS A 151 4.67 -8.22 -2.75
C HIS A 151 4.76 -7.94 -4.25
N ILE A 152 5.32 -6.79 -4.60
CA ILE A 152 5.56 -6.40 -5.99
C ILE A 152 6.99 -6.78 -6.36
N ASP A 153 7.14 -7.49 -7.48
CA ASP A 153 8.45 -7.82 -8.03
C ASP A 153 9.24 -6.55 -8.36
N ARG A 154 10.57 -6.59 -8.22
CA ARG A 154 11.46 -5.43 -8.47
C ARG A 154 11.32 -4.78 -9.86
N GLY A 155 10.71 -5.47 -10.84
CA GLY A 155 10.45 -4.94 -12.18
C GLY A 155 9.09 -4.25 -12.35
N HIS A 156 8.17 -4.44 -11.40
CA HIS A 156 6.83 -3.87 -11.42
C HIS A 156 6.74 -2.73 -10.40
N ARG A 157 5.97 -1.69 -10.72
CA ARG A 157 5.68 -0.58 -9.79
C ARG A 157 4.28 -0.65 -9.19
N LEU A 158 3.44 -1.53 -9.73
CA LEU A 158 2.03 -1.64 -9.38
C LEU A 158 1.60 -3.12 -9.41
N PRO A 159 0.61 -3.53 -8.59
CA PRO A 159 0.03 -4.86 -8.68
C PRO A 159 -0.63 -5.10 -10.04
N GLU A 160 -0.50 -6.32 -10.58
CA GLU A 160 -1.22 -6.73 -11.81
C GLU A 160 -2.74 -6.86 -11.60
N ALA A 161 -3.17 -7.02 -10.33
CA ALA A 161 -4.56 -7.19 -9.98
C ALA A 161 -5.40 -5.96 -10.36
N LYS A 162 -6.62 -6.20 -10.85
CA LYS A 162 -7.57 -5.14 -11.20
C LYS A 162 -8.18 -4.43 -9.98
N GLN A 163 -8.10 -5.03 -8.80
CA GLN A 163 -8.56 -4.42 -7.56
C GLN A 163 -7.58 -4.73 -6.43
N TYR A 164 -7.16 -3.70 -5.73
CA TYR A 164 -6.26 -3.79 -4.57
C TYR A 164 -6.44 -2.55 -3.71
N ARG A 165 -5.83 -2.53 -2.54
CA ARG A 165 -5.71 -1.32 -1.73
C ARG A 165 -4.26 -0.84 -1.74
N VAL A 166 -4.10 0.47 -1.66
CA VAL A 166 -2.79 1.09 -1.42
C VAL A 166 -2.89 1.87 -0.11
N VAL A 167 -1.89 1.70 0.73
CA VAL A 167 -1.70 2.45 1.97
C VAL A 167 -0.47 3.32 1.79
N PHE A 168 -0.54 4.59 2.14
CA PHE A 168 0.59 5.52 2.07
C PHE A 168 0.45 6.63 3.10
N VAL A 169 1.54 7.34 3.34
CA VAL A 169 1.61 8.46 4.28
C VAL A 169 1.67 9.78 3.51
N ILE A 170 0.99 10.80 4.02
CA ILE A 170 1.20 12.20 3.66
C ILE A 170 1.69 12.90 4.92
N HIS A 171 2.95 13.35 4.92
CA HIS A 171 3.52 14.15 6.01
C HIS A 171 2.90 15.55 6.05
N PHE A 172 2.93 16.19 7.22
CA PHE A 172 2.43 17.56 7.43
C PHE A 172 1.02 17.79 6.86
N TRP A 173 0.13 16.81 7.07
CA TRP A 173 -1.22 16.80 6.53
C TRP A 173 -2.04 17.99 7.05
N LYS A 174 -2.67 18.73 6.14
CA LYS A 174 -3.58 19.83 6.46
C LYS A 174 -5.04 19.38 6.37
N PRO A 175 -5.76 19.23 7.50
CA PRO A 175 -7.17 18.92 7.46
C PRO A 175 -7.96 19.96 6.65
N GLY A 176 -8.88 19.50 5.81
CA GLY A 176 -9.76 20.36 5.00
C GLY A 176 -9.25 20.74 3.61
N LEU A 177 -8.01 20.36 3.25
CA LEU A 177 -7.55 20.42 1.87
C LEU A 177 -7.79 19.08 1.15
N PRO A 178 -8.14 19.10 -0.15
CA PRO A 178 -8.35 17.87 -0.92
C PRO A 178 -7.03 17.12 -1.16
N LEU A 179 -7.16 15.82 -1.43
CA LEU A 179 -6.07 14.99 -1.92
C LEU A 179 -6.20 14.83 -3.43
N SER A 180 -5.23 15.32 -4.19
CA SER A 180 -5.19 15.12 -5.65
C SER A 180 -4.79 13.68 -5.97
N SER A 181 -5.17 13.17 -7.14
CA SER A 181 -4.79 11.85 -7.65
C SER A 181 -4.77 11.84 -9.18
N SER A 182 -4.34 10.73 -9.80
CA SER A 182 -4.38 10.53 -11.25
C SER A 182 -5.78 10.67 -11.87
N TYR A 183 -6.85 10.56 -11.06
CA TYR A 183 -8.24 10.63 -11.52
C TYR A 183 -9.02 11.82 -10.96
N GLY A 184 -8.30 12.81 -10.42
CA GLY A 184 -8.88 14.04 -9.89
C GLY A 184 -8.79 14.15 -8.37
N GLU A 185 -9.52 15.11 -7.81
CA GLU A 185 -9.54 15.37 -6.38
C GLU A 185 -10.40 14.35 -5.62
N LEU A 186 -9.87 13.90 -4.49
CA LEU A 186 -10.53 13.05 -3.53
C LEU A 186 -10.74 13.84 -2.24
N GLN A 187 -11.92 13.66 -1.63
CA GLN A 187 -12.23 14.24 -0.33
C GLN A 187 -12.03 13.19 0.76
N PRO A 188 -11.02 13.34 1.63
CA PRO A 188 -10.80 12.43 2.72
C PRO A 188 -11.97 12.35 3.70
N PRO A 189 -12.26 11.18 4.27
CA PRO A 189 -13.11 11.09 5.44
C PRO A 189 -12.43 11.76 6.65
N PRO A 190 -13.17 12.01 7.75
CA PRO A 190 -12.57 12.45 9.01
C PRO A 190 -11.47 11.50 9.47
N VAL A 191 -10.37 12.06 9.98
CA VAL A 191 -9.22 11.30 10.48
C VAL A 191 -9.60 10.48 11.71
N GLN A 192 -9.18 9.22 11.74
CA GLN A 192 -9.44 8.26 12.81
C GLN A 192 -8.14 7.66 13.37
N PRO A 193 -8.15 6.98 14.53
CA PRO A 193 -7.02 6.19 14.97
C PRO A 193 -6.59 5.14 13.93
N LEU A 194 -5.28 4.95 13.76
CA LEU A 194 -4.76 3.94 12.84
C LEU A 194 -5.12 2.52 13.33
N PRO A 195 -5.84 1.71 12.51
CA PRO A 195 -6.21 0.36 12.87
C PRO A 195 -5.00 -0.52 13.16
N GLU A 196 -5.09 -1.40 14.17
CA GLU A 196 -4.02 -2.33 14.56
C GLU A 196 -3.42 -3.12 13.38
N ARG A 197 -4.27 -3.54 12.43
CA ARG A 197 -3.80 -4.26 11.23
C ARG A 197 -2.82 -3.42 10.39
N LEU A 198 -3.00 -2.11 10.30
CA LEU A 198 -2.18 -1.24 9.46
C LEU A 198 -0.83 -0.96 10.10
N TRP A 199 -0.75 -0.87 11.43
CA TRP A 199 0.54 -0.86 12.14
C TRP A 199 1.43 -2.05 11.78
N ARG A 200 0.82 -3.22 11.51
CA ARG A 200 1.54 -4.45 11.16
C ARG A 200 1.78 -4.60 9.66
N LEU A 201 0.82 -4.23 8.82
CA LEU A 201 0.88 -4.47 7.37
C LEU A 201 1.63 -3.37 6.62
N ALA A 202 1.56 -2.13 7.10
CA ALA A 202 2.22 -0.96 6.53
C ALA A 202 2.87 -0.15 7.67
N PRO A 203 3.87 -0.74 8.38
CA PRO A 203 4.61 0.00 9.39
C PRO A 203 5.31 1.20 8.75
N TYR A 204 5.45 2.28 9.51
CA TYR A 204 6.03 3.51 9.00
C TYR A 204 7.56 3.44 8.95
N ASP A 205 8.15 3.72 7.79
CA ASP A 205 9.59 3.93 7.64
C ASP A 205 9.94 5.42 7.57
N LEU A 206 10.96 5.81 8.35
CA LEU A 206 11.49 7.17 8.35
C LEU A 206 12.06 7.56 6.97
N PRO A 207 11.79 8.79 6.49
CA PRO A 207 12.52 9.37 5.37
C PRO A 207 14.03 9.40 5.64
N ASN A 208 14.81 8.94 4.66
CA ASN A 208 16.27 9.00 4.68
C ASN A 208 16.80 10.40 4.34
#